data_AF-A0A1F9LV79-F1
#
_entry.id   AF-A0A1F9LV79-F1
#
_cell.length_a   1.000
_cell.length_b   1.000
_cell.length_c   1.000
_cell.angle_alpha   90.00
_cell.angle_beta   90.00
_cell.angle_gamma   90.00
#
_symmetry.space_group_name_H-M   'P 1'
#
loop_
_entity.id
_entity.type
_entity.pdbx_description
1 polymer ?
#
loop_
_entity_poly.entity_id
_entity_poly.type
_entity_poly.pdbx_seq_one_letter_code
_entity_poly.pdbx_strand_id
1 'polypeptide(L)'
;MRHAFANQEKQTFFVLGYFVEWNAVRGIAMAMAEGIKHSPAFVTFLNKILGGYKYKNFEYIVNFIRNVLSHNISNKIRLIENDYKRTAESFIKRVDPLGVAKFEVIYSRDWPEKNYLSKNDYGFAIEIDFSKLKEGDEFLGIVTEWQLFMIMELCRNLVWLYRKK
;
A
#
# COMPACT_ATOMS: atom_id res chain seq x y z
N MET A 1 -55.70 1.73 -6.59
CA MET A 1 -55.48 2.42 -5.30
C MET A 1 -54.85 1.38 -4.38
N ARG A 2 -53.53 1.30 -4.16
CA ARG A 2 -52.57 2.35 -3.83
C ARG A 2 -51.25 2.17 -4.60
N HIS A 3 -50.77 3.29 -5.11
CA HIS A 3 -49.35 3.52 -5.43
C HIS A 3 -48.49 3.40 -4.15
N ALA A 4 -47.18 3.27 -4.40
CA ALA A 4 -46.05 3.60 -3.53
C ALA A 4 -45.42 2.37 -2.83
N PHE A 5 -44.13 2.04 -2.99
CA PHE A 5 -42.98 2.82 -3.42
C PHE A 5 -41.96 1.96 -4.17
N ALA A 6 -41.53 2.46 -5.34
CA ALA A 6 -40.18 2.26 -5.79
C ALA A 6 -39.22 2.91 -4.78
N ASN A 7 -38.23 2.17 -4.30
CA ASN A 7 -36.98 2.64 -3.71
C ASN A 7 -36.05 1.44 -3.78
N GLN A 8 -35.15 1.33 -4.77
CA GLN A 8 -33.78 1.79 -4.58
C GLN A 8 -33.33 1.61 -3.13
N GLU A 9 -33.11 0.37 -2.70
CA GLU A 9 -32.24 0.11 -1.56
C GLU A 9 -30.83 0.54 -1.95
N LYS A 10 -30.59 1.84 -1.70
CA LYS A 10 -29.28 2.44 -1.58
C LYS A 10 -28.41 1.48 -0.78
N GLN A 11 -27.26 1.09 -1.35
CA GLN A 11 -26.17 0.46 -0.61
C GLN A 11 -25.94 1.26 0.67
N THR A 12 -26.42 0.75 1.80
CA THR A 12 -26.09 1.30 3.11
C THR A 12 -24.60 1.08 3.30
N PHE A 13 -23.81 2.14 3.11
CA PHE A 13 -22.39 2.17 3.43
C PHE A 13 -22.21 1.68 4.87
N PHE A 14 -21.61 0.51 5.03
CA PHE A 14 -21.37 -0.10 6.34
C PHE A 14 -20.15 0.60 6.98
N VAL A 15 -20.42 1.77 7.57
CA VAL A 15 -19.43 2.68 8.18
C VAL A 15 -18.43 1.94 9.08
N LEU A 16 -18.91 0.97 9.87
CA LEU A 16 -18.06 0.18 10.75
C LEU A 16 -17.05 -0.68 9.97
N GLY A 17 -17.49 -1.35 8.89
CA GLY A 17 -16.61 -2.15 8.05
C GLY A 17 -15.52 -1.31 7.40
N TYR A 18 -15.89 -0.15 6.85
CA TYR A 18 -14.94 0.82 6.33
C TYR A 18 -13.87 1.19 7.39
N PHE A 19 -14.28 1.56 8.60
CA PHE A 19 -13.31 1.90 9.65
C PHE A 19 -12.43 0.70 10.06
N VAL A 20 -12.98 -0.52 10.12
CA VAL A 20 -12.20 -1.72 10.43
C VAL A 20 -11.15 -1.97 9.36
N GLU A 21 -11.52 -1.89 8.08
CA GLU A 21 -10.62 -2.06 6.94
C GLU A 21 -9.48 -1.03 6.98
N TRP A 22 -9.80 0.25 7.12
CA TRP A 22 -8.79 1.31 7.16
C TRP A 22 -7.84 1.20 8.36
N ASN A 23 -8.36 0.79 9.52
CA ASN A 23 -7.50 0.53 10.68
C ASN A 23 -6.60 -0.70 10.47
N ALA A 24 -7.07 -1.74 9.79
CA ALA A 24 -6.25 -2.89 9.43
C ALA A 24 -5.12 -2.50 8.44
N VAL A 25 -5.45 -1.74 7.39
CA VAL A 25 -4.46 -1.23 6.42
C VAL A 25 -3.41 -0.37 7.13
N ARG A 26 -3.84 0.58 7.96
CA ARG A 26 -2.94 1.41 8.77
C ARG A 26 -2.03 0.55 9.65
N GLY A 27 -2.60 -0.41 10.38
CA GLY A 27 -1.87 -1.26 11.31
C GLY A 27 -0.80 -2.10 10.62
N ILE A 28 -1.14 -2.71 9.48
CA ILE A 28 -0.19 -3.51 8.70
C ILE A 28 0.92 -2.64 8.10
N ALA A 29 0.58 -1.48 7.51
CA ALA A 29 1.58 -0.54 6.98
C ALA A 29 2.54 -0.05 8.07
N MET A 30 2.02 0.25 9.26
CA MET A 30 2.83 0.65 10.42
C MET A 30 3.75 -0.48 10.89
N ALA A 31 3.23 -1.70 11.04
CA ALA A 31 4.02 -2.86 11.45
C ALA A 31 5.14 -3.18 10.44
N MET A 32 4.84 -3.10 9.14
CA MET A 32 5.83 -3.30 8.08
C MET A 32 6.93 -2.24 8.13
N ALA A 33 6.56 -0.96 8.23
CA ALA A 33 7.52 0.14 8.31
C ALA A 33 8.43 0.03 9.54
N GLU A 34 7.87 -0.31 10.71
CA GLU A 34 8.66 -0.53 11.93
C GLU A 34 9.58 -1.76 11.82
N GLY A 35 9.10 -2.84 11.21
CA GLY A 35 9.93 -4.01 10.89
C GLY A 35 11.13 -3.68 10.01
N ILE A 36 10.91 -2.89 8.95
CA ILE A 36 11.98 -2.40 8.06
C ILE A 36 12.97 -1.52 8.83
N LYS A 37 12.47 -0.60 9.66
CA LYS A 37 13.28 0.36 10.41
C LYS A 37 14.16 -0.30 11.47
N HIS A 38 13.65 -1.33 12.14
CA HIS A 38 14.29 -1.88 13.35
C HIS A 38 14.92 -3.27 13.17
N SER A 39 14.73 -3.94 12.03
CA SER A 39 15.30 -5.28 11.80
C SER A 39 16.21 -5.32 10.57
N PRO A 40 17.54 -5.19 10.73
CA PRO A 40 18.51 -5.31 9.63
C PRO A 40 18.43 -6.67 8.92
N ALA A 41 18.14 -7.74 9.67
CA ALA A 41 17.93 -9.08 9.11
C ALA A 41 16.70 -9.12 8.19
N PHE A 42 15.61 -8.46 8.56
CA PHE A 42 14.42 -8.35 7.73
C PHE A 42 14.68 -7.49 6.48
N VAL A 43 15.40 -6.38 6.60
CA VAL A 43 15.83 -5.58 5.44
C VAL A 43 16.67 -6.40 4.47
N THR A 44 17.61 -7.19 4.98
CA THR A 44 18.44 -8.09 4.15
C THR A 44 17.59 -9.14 3.45
N PHE A 45 16.60 -9.71 4.15
CA PHE A 45 15.61 -10.62 3.56
C PHE A 45 14.83 -9.95 2.43
N LEU A 46 14.26 -8.76 2.66
CA LEU A 46 13.45 -8.05 1.68
C LEU A 46 14.26 -7.67 0.44
N ASN A 47 15.49 -7.18 0.61
CA ASN A 47 16.39 -6.89 -0.51
C ASN A 47 16.69 -8.15 -1.34
N LYS A 48 16.89 -9.31 -0.69
CA LYS A 48 17.10 -10.57 -1.39
C LYS A 48 15.87 -11.02 -2.19
N ILE A 49 14.67 -10.85 -1.62
CA ILE A 49 13.42 -11.37 -2.18
C ILE A 49 12.81 -10.46 -3.25
N LEU A 50 12.94 -9.14 -3.09
CA LEU A 50 12.38 -8.15 -4.02
C LEU A 50 13.42 -7.60 -5.01
N GLY A 51 14.72 -7.71 -4.70
CA GLY A 51 15.78 -6.99 -5.40
C GLY A 51 15.91 -5.54 -4.89
N GLY A 52 17.12 -4.97 -4.96
CA GLY A 52 17.44 -3.69 -4.31
C GLY A 52 16.57 -2.51 -4.76
N TYR A 53 16.41 -2.29 -6.07
CA TYR A 53 15.62 -1.16 -6.59
C TYR A 53 14.12 -1.33 -6.29
N LYS A 54 13.56 -2.52 -6.53
CA LYS A 54 12.15 -2.81 -6.27
C LYS A 54 11.82 -2.81 -4.77
N TYR A 55 12.75 -3.24 -3.90
CA TYR A 55 12.64 -3.07 -2.45
C TYR A 55 12.56 -1.59 -2.05
N LYS A 56 13.41 -0.72 -2.61
CA LYS A 56 13.36 0.72 -2.30
C LYS A 56 12.02 1.34 -2.70
N ASN A 57 11.52 1.03 -3.89
CA ASN A 57 10.19 1.47 -4.31
C ASN A 57 9.10 0.99 -3.32
N PHE A 58 9.12 -0.29 -2.96
CA PHE A 58 8.20 -0.86 -1.95
C PHE A 58 8.27 -0.13 -0.60
N GLU A 59 9.48 0.07 -0.06
CA GLU A 59 9.71 0.75 1.22
C GLU A 59 9.10 2.16 1.22
N TYR A 60 9.33 2.95 0.17
CA TYR A 60 8.80 4.31 0.08
C TYR A 60 7.29 4.35 -0.12
N ILE A 61 6.71 3.42 -0.89
CA ILE A 61 5.25 3.28 -1.03
C ILE A 61 4.61 2.92 0.33
N VAL A 62 5.16 1.95 1.05
CA VAL A 62 4.67 1.57 2.39
C VAL A 62 4.76 2.74 3.38
N ASN A 63 5.88 3.46 3.38
CA ASN A 63 6.05 4.63 4.24
C ASN A 63 5.07 5.77 3.90
N PHE A 64 4.80 6.01 2.61
CA PHE A 64 3.79 6.97 2.16
C PHE A 64 2.40 6.59 2.67
N ILE A 65 1.96 5.35 2.43
CA ILE A 65 0.66 4.83 2.91
C ILE A 65 0.58 4.97 4.44
N ARG A 66 1.61 4.54 5.16
CA ARG A 66 1.67 4.64 6.62
C ARG A 66 1.45 6.08 7.09
N ASN A 67 2.17 7.04 6.50
CA ASN A 67 2.10 8.43 6.95
C ASN A 67 0.71 9.02 6.74
N VAL A 68 0.16 8.89 5.53
CA VAL A 68 -1.16 9.42 5.19
C VAL A 68 -2.24 8.85 6.11
N LEU A 69 -2.20 7.54 6.36
CA LEU A 69 -3.17 6.87 7.22
C LEU A 69 -2.94 7.07 8.72
N SER A 70 -1.76 7.55 9.14
CA SER A 70 -1.50 7.84 10.55
C SER A 70 -2.21 9.10 11.03
N HIS A 71 -2.46 10.04 10.12
CA HIS A 71 -2.96 11.37 10.46
C HIS A 71 -4.39 11.63 9.97
N ASN A 72 -4.95 10.78 9.10
CA ASN A 72 -6.23 11.08 8.43
C ASN A 72 -7.10 9.84 8.12
N ILE A 73 -7.66 9.15 9.12
CA ILE A 73 -8.76 8.20 8.86
C ILE A 73 -10.10 8.93 8.96
N SER A 74 -10.67 9.26 7.81
CA SER A 74 -12.00 9.86 7.68
C SER A 74 -12.75 9.24 6.50
N ASN A 75 -13.99 9.68 6.26
CA ASN A 75 -14.76 9.26 5.09
C ASN A 75 -14.12 9.67 3.75
N LYS A 76 -13.20 10.63 3.76
CA LYS A 76 -12.41 11.02 2.58
C LYS A 76 -11.00 11.43 2.98
N ILE A 77 -10.05 10.53 2.71
CA ILE A 77 -8.65 10.74 3.04
C ILE A 77 -8.01 11.65 1.99
N ARG A 78 -7.54 12.82 2.43
CA ARG A 78 -6.81 13.78 1.60
C ARG A 78 -5.39 13.96 2.12
N LEU A 79 -4.46 14.20 1.22
CA LEU A 79 -3.08 14.46 1.58
C LEU A 79 -2.94 15.76 2.38
N ILE A 80 -2.23 15.68 3.49
CA ILE A 80 -1.69 16.82 4.23
C ILE A 80 -0.19 16.89 3.89
N GLU A 81 0.34 18.08 3.61
CA GLU A 81 1.73 18.24 3.13
C GLU A 81 2.75 17.49 4.02
N ASN A 82 2.57 17.58 5.34
CA ASN A 82 3.42 16.93 6.34
C ASN A 82 3.49 15.40 6.21
N ASP A 83 2.46 14.75 5.64
CA ASP A 83 2.38 13.30 5.55
C ASP A 83 3.28 12.74 4.43
N TYR A 84 3.45 13.49 3.34
CA TYR A 84 4.12 12.98 2.14
C TYR A 84 5.40 13.72 1.78
N LYS A 85 5.55 15.01 2.10
CA LYS A 85 6.65 15.85 1.60
C LYS A 85 8.02 15.25 1.89
N ARG A 86 8.29 14.89 3.14
CA ARG A 86 9.58 14.29 3.54
C ARG A 86 9.86 12.96 2.82
N THR A 87 8.82 12.14 2.63
CA THR A 87 8.93 10.86 1.91
C THR A 87 9.25 11.09 0.44
N ALA A 88 8.53 12.03 -0.20
CA ALA A 88 8.72 12.44 -1.59
C ALA A 88 10.12 13.01 -1.84
N GLU A 89 10.54 14.01 -1.08
CA GLU A 89 11.87 14.63 -1.17
C GLU A 89 12.98 13.59 -0.99
N SER A 90 12.83 12.70 0.00
CA SER A 90 13.82 11.66 0.23
C SER A 90 13.86 10.63 -0.89
N PHE A 91 12.73 10.28 -1.51
CA PHE A 91 12.70 9.34 -2.64
C PHE A 91 13.38 9.95 -3.86
N ILE A 92 13.03 11.18 -4.21
CA ILE A 92 13.60 11.93 -5.34
C ILE A 92 15.11 12.04 -5.21
N LYS A 93 15.60 12.36 -4.00
CA LYS A 93 17.02 12.53 -3.73
C LYS A 93 17.82 11.21 -3.77
N ARG A 94 17.22 10.08 -3.39
CA ARG A 94 17.97 8.85 -3.06
C ARG A 94 17.71 7.67 -3.98
N VAL A 95 16.60 7.67 -4.71
CA VAL A 95 16.13 6.50 -5.46
C VAL A 95 15.93 6.84 -6.93
N ASP A 96 15.09 7.84 -7.22
CA ASP A 96 14.76 8.21 -8.59
C ASP A 96 14.55 9.73 -8.71
N PRO A 97 15.45 10.47 -9.40
CA PRO A 97 15.33 11.92 -9.58
C PRO A 97 14.03 12.39 -10.26
N LEU A 98 13.35 11.52 -11.01
CA LEU A 98 12.05 11.83 -11.61
C LEU A 98 10.90 11.74 -10.59
N GLY A 99 11.14 11.16 -9.41
CA GLY A 99 10.16 11.03 -8.35
C GLY A 99 9.12 9.95 -8.58
N VAL A 100 9.28 9.09 -9.58
CA VAL A 100 8.29 8.06 -9.91
C VAL A 100 8.64 6.74 -9.24
N ALA A 101 7.89 6.37 -8.20
CA ALA A 101 8.02 5.08 -7.56
C ALA A 101 7.19 4.03 -8.30
N LYS A 102 7.84 3.00 -8.83
CA LYS A 102 7.19 1.89 -9.55
C LYS A 102 7.43 0.58 -8.83
N PHE A 103 6.35 -0.12 -8.52
CA PHE A 103 6.39 -1.42 -7.90
C PHE A 103 5.40 -2.35 -8.59
N GLU A 104 5.89 -3.45 -9.15
CA GLU A 104 5.06 -4.51 -9.72
C GLU A 104 5.49 -5.84 -9.13
N VAL A 105 4.54 -6.65 -8.69
CA VAL A 105 4.76 -8.07 -8.38
C VAL A 105 3.78 -8.92 -9.16
N ILE A 106 4.31 -9.95 -9.82
CA ILE A 106 3.51 -11.06 -10.35
C ILE A 106 4.00 -12.31 -9.62
N TYR A 107 3.14 -12.91 -8.80
CA TYR A 107 3.55 -13.98 -7.86
C TYR A 107 4.16 -15.19 -8.58
N SER A 108 3.56 -15.61 -9.70
CA SER A 108 4.07 -16.73 -10.52
C SER A 108 5.43 -16.45 -11.16
N ARG A 109 5.69 -15.19 -11.55
CA ARG A 109 6.95 -14.77 -12.20
C ARG A 109 8.05 -14.51 -11.18
N ASP A 110 7.74 -13.74 -10.15
CA ASP A 110 8.73 -13.23 -9.22
C ASP A 110 9.07 -14.29 -8.15
N TRP A 111 8.10 -15.14 -7.76
CA TRP A 111 8.27 -16.20 -6.76
C TRP A 111 7.69 -17.57 -7.19
N PRO A 112 8.16 -18.14 -8.32
CA PRO A 112 7.63 -19.40 -8.88
C PRO A 112 7.75 -20.58 -7.90
N GLU A 113 8.80 -20.60 -7.09
CA GLU A 113 9.05 -21.65 -6.10
C GLU A 113 8.08 -21.61 -4.91
N LYS A 114 7.31 -20.52 -4.81
CA LYS A 114 6.27 -20.29 -3.80
C LYS A 114 4.87 -20.39 -4.42
N ASN A 115 4.74 -21.21 -5.47
CA ASN A 115 3.54 -21.49 -6.29
C ASN A 115 2.26 -21.93 -5.54
N TYR A 116 2.30 -22.05 -4.20
CA TYR A 116 1.10 -22.17 -3.38
C TYR A 116 0.33 -20.85 -3.24
N LEU A 117 0.87 -19.72 -3.70
CA LEU A 117 0.24 -18.40 -3.55
C LEU A 117 -0.73 -18.01 -4.69
N SER A 118 -0.63 -18.58 -5.91
CA SER A 118 -1.62 -18.34 -6.98
C SER A 118 -1.35 -19.15 -8.26
N LYS A 119 -2.40 -19.47 -9.03
CA LYS A 119 -2.30 -19.87 -10.44
C LYS A 119 -2.37 -18.62 -11.34
N ASN A 120 -1.49 -18.55 -12.35
CA ASN A 120 -1.39 -17.61 -13.50
C ASN A 120 -1.63 -16.11 -13.24
N ASP A 121 -0.62 -15.29 -13.55
CA ASP A 121 -0.57 -13.82 -13.63
C ASP A 121 -1.16 -13.01 -12.45
N TYR A 122 -1.50 -13.65 -11.33
CA TYR A 122 -1.92 -12.96 -10.12
C TYR A 122 -0.80 -12.07 -9.58
N GLY A 123 -1.13 -10.80 -9.37
CA GLY A 123 -0.17 -9.77 -9.08
C GLY A 123 -0.81 -8.39 -9.07
N PHE A 124 0.02 -7.38 -8.88
CA PHE A 124 -0.40 -5.99 -8.91
C PHE A 124 0.76 -5.06 -9.24
N ALA A 125 0.40 -3.86 -9.71
CA ALA A 125 1.33 -2.77 -9.90
C ALA A 125 0.83 -1.52 -9.16
N ILE A 126 1.76 -0.78 -8.57
CA ILE A 126 1.56 0.53 -7.96
C ILE A 126 2.60 1.47 -8.58
N GLU A 127 2.11 2.62 -9.03
CA GLU A 127 2.94 3.73 -9.47
C GLU A 127 2.52 4.98 -8.70
N ILE A 128 3.48 5.63 -8.02
CA ILE A 128 3.26 6.89 -7.33
C ILE A 128 4.26 7.90 -7.87
N ASP A 129 3.76 8.99 -8.47
CA ASP A 129 4.58 10.12 -8.87
C ASP A 129 4.70 11.12 -7.71
N PHE A 130 5.75 10.97 -6.91
CA PHE A 130 6.03 11.83 -5.77
C PHE A 130 6.29 13.28 -6.17
N SER A 131 6.67 13.56 -7.43
CA SER A 131 6.89 14.92 -7.92
C SER A 131 5.58 15.67 -8.17
N LYS A 132 4.47 14.95 -8.32
CA LYS A 132 3.15 15.52 -8.64
C LYS A 132 2.18 15.59 -7.45
N LEU A 133 2.57 15.06 -6.29
CA LEU A 133 1.72 15.10 -5.10
C LEU A 133 1.52 16.53 -4.59
N LYS A 134 0.27 16.89 -4.31
CA LYS A 134 -0.10 18.18 -3.72
C LYS A 134 -1.04 18.01 -2.53
N GLU A 135 -1.02 18.99 -1.63
CA GLU A 135 -1.97 19.06 -0.53
C GLU A 135 -3.41 19.04 -1.05
N GLY A 136 -4.27 18.30 -0.35
CA GLY A 136 -5.67 18.14 -0.72
C GLY A 136 -5.95 17.07 -1.78
N ASP A 137 -4.93 16.47 -2.41
CA ASP A 137 -5.13 15.31 -3.29
C ASP A 137 -5.85 14.19 -2.56
N GLU A 138 -6.78 13.52 -3.25
CA GLU A 138 -7.50 12.38 -2.70
C GLU A 138 -6.61 11.14 -2.71
N PHE A 139 -6.40 10.55 -1.53
CA PHE A 139 -5.48 9.42 -1.36
C PHE A 139 -5.83 8.23 -2.25
N LEU A 140 -7.12 7.89 -2.36
CA LEU A 140 -7.59 6.80 -3.21
C LEU A 140 -7.48 7.09 -4.72
N GLY A 141 -7.27 8.36 -5.11
CA GLY A 141 -6.91 8.74 -6.47
C GLY A 141 -5.43 8.49 -6.81
N ILE A 142 -4.59 8.28 -5.79
CA ILE A 142 -3.15 8.01 -5.92
C ILE A 142 -2.87 6.52 -5.74
N VAL A 143 -3.43 5.92 -4.68
CA VAL A 143 -3.35 4.48 -4.42
C VAL A 143 -4.76 3.95 -4.27
N THR A 144 -5.21 3.19 -5.26
CA THR A 144 -6.57 2.62 -5.27
C THR A 144 -6.76 1.65 -4.10
N GLU A 145 -8.01 1.46 -3.70
CA GLU A 145 -8.38 0.52 -2.64
C GLU A 145 -7.88 -0.91 -2.93
N TRP A 146 -8.02 -1.37 -4.17
CA TRP A 146 -7.49 -2.66 -4.60
C TRP A 146 -5.97 -2.76 -4.43
N GLN A 147 -5.21 -1.72 -4.81
CA GLN A 147 -3.75 -1.68 -4.60
C GLN A 147 -3.39 -1.73 -3.11
N LEU A 148 -4.18 -1.09 -2.25
CA LEU A 148 -3.99 -1.18 -0.79
C LEU A 148 -4.16 -2.62 -0.31
N PHE A 149 -5.23 -3.32 -0.72
CA PHE A 149 -5.42 -4.72 -0.34
C PHE A 149 -4.28 -5.61 -0.84
N MET A 150 -3.85 -5.42 -2.08
CA MET A 150 -2.77 -6.20 -2.67
C MET A 150 -1.42 -5.98 -1.96
N ILE A 151 -1.08 -4.72 -1.62
CA ILE A 151 0.15 -4.45 -0.89
C ILE A 151 0.07 -4.93 0.58
N MET A 152 -1.11 -4.94 1.20
CA MET A 152 -1.30 -5.54 2.53
C MET A 152 -1.13 -7.07 2.50
N GLU A 153 -1.68 -7.73 1.48
CA GLU A 153 -1.48 -9.16 1.25
C GLU A 153 0.01 -9.48 1.04
N LEU A 154 0.69 -8.70 0.21
CA LEU A 154 2.12 -8.80 -0.01
C LEU A 154 2.90 -8.68 1.30
N CYS A 155 2.58 -7.67 2.12
CA CYS A 155 3.21 -7.46 3.42
C CYS A 155 3.08 -8.70 4.32
N ARG A 156 1.87 -9.28 4.40
CA ARG A 156 1.61 -10.52 5.14
C ARG A 156 2.45 -11.67 4.59
N ASN A 157 2.48 -11.85 3.27
CA ASN A 157 3.21 -12.94 2.61
C ASN A 157 4.73 -12.83 2.85
N LEU A 158 5.29 -11.62 2.78
CA LEU A 158 6.71 -11.37 3.07
C LEU A 158 7.07 -11.71 4.52
N VAL A 159 6.24 -11.32 5.49
CA VAL A 159 6.44 -11.67 6.90
C VAL A 159 6.35 -13.18 7.12
N TRP A 160 5.37 -13.84 6.50
CA TRP A 160 5.20 -15.28 6.62
C TRP A 160 6.39 -16.05 6.02
N LEU A 161 6.89 -15.62 4.87
CA LEU A 161 8.10 -16.16 4.25
C LEU A 161 9.34 -15.94 5.12
N TYR A 162 9.47 -14.76 5.74
CA TYR A 162 10.58 -14.46 6.64
C TYR A 162 10.59 -15.39 7.87
N ARG A 163 9.42 -15.66 8.45
CA ARG A 163 9.27 -16.55 9.62
C ARG A 163 9.54 -18.03 9.33
N LYS A 164 9.49 -18.45 8.06
CA LYS A 164 9.71 -19.84 7.62
C LYS A 164 11.15 -20.11 7.16
N LYS A 165 12.03 -19.11 7.20
CA LYS A 165 13.47 -19.30 7.04
C LYS A 165 14.06 -19.91 8.30
#